data_AF-A0A962GJG1-F1
#
_entry.id   AF-A0A962GJG1-F1
#
_cell.length_a   1.000
_cell.length_b   1.000
_cell.length_c   1.000
_cell.angle_alpha   90.00
_cell.angle_beta   90.00
_cell.angle_gamma   90.00
#
_symmetry.space_group_name_H-M   'P 1'
#
loop_
_entity.id
_entity.type
_entity.pdbx_description
1 polymer ?
#
loop_
_entity_poly.entity_id
_entity_poly.type
_entity_poly.pdbx_seq_one_letter_code
_entity_poly.pdbx_strand_id
1 'polypeptide(L)'
;AYGTYNEVIKTETLTAQYLSGKQSIEVPKIRRTSKNYIEIIGAREHNLKNINVQFPLHTLTVVTGVSGSGKSTLVRRILYPAIQKQLFNYGDKPGQFTKLDGNFSSIKSVEFVDQNPIGRSSRSNPVTYIKAYDDIRALFTNQKLSKIRGYQAKHFSFNVDGGRCEVCKGEGEVTIGMQFMADVHLPCEACNGKRFKKEILEVNFEGKSISDVLELTIDDAITFFKKYNE
;
A
#
# COMPACT_ATOMS: atom_id res chain seq x y z
N ALA A 1 -19.71 -20.77 3.77
CA ALA A 1 -19.89 -22.24 3.65
C ALA A 1 -18.91 -22.92 4.57
N TYR A 2 -19.33 -23.96 5.29
CA TYR A 2 -18.48 -24.78 6.16
C TYR A 2 -18.82 -26.26 5.89
N GLY A 3 -17.87 -27.16 6.15
CA GLY A 3 -18.04 -28.59 5.91
C GLY A 3 -16.87 -29.19 5.12
N THR A 4 -17.09 -30.40 4.64
CA THR A 4 -16.15 -31.12 3.78
C THR A 4 -16.04 -30.49 2.39
N TYR A 5 -14.98 -30.82 1.65
CA TYR A 5 -14.79 -30.34 0.27
C TYR A 5 -16.02 -30.56 -0.62
N ASN A 6 -16.62 -31.75 -0.55
CA ASN A 6 -17.80 -32.12 -1.34
C ASN A 6 -19.06 -31.33 -0.96
N GLU A 7 -19.16 -30.86 0.28
CA GLU A 7 -20.26 -30.01 0.74
C GLU A 7 -20.02 -28.56 0.31
N VAL A 8 -18.78 -28.06 0.46
CA VAL A 8 -18.42 -26.69 0.09
C VAL A 8 -18.63 -26.44 -1.41
N ILE A 9 -18.25 -27.38 -2.29
CA ILE A 9 -18.42 -27.24 -3.74
C ILE A 9 -19.88 -27.16 -4.18
N LYS A 10 -20.81 -27.74 -3.42
CA LYS A 10 -22.25 -27.68 -3.72
C LYS A 10 -22.86 -26.33 -3.37
N THR A 11 -22.16 -25.50 -2.59
CA THR A 11 -22.64 -24.16 -2.21
C THR A 11 -22.42 -23.13 -3.32
N GLU A 12 -23.15 -22.02 -3.27
CA GLU A 12 -23.04 -20.94 -4.26
C GLU A 12 -22.01 -19.85 -3.89
N THR A 13 -21.13 -20.10 -2.93
CA THR A 13 -20.10 -19.13 -2.52
C THR A 13 -19.08 -18.85 -3.62
N LEU A 14 -18.47 -17.65 -3.62
CA LEU A 14 -17.43 -17.29 -4.59
C LEU A 14 -16.30 -18.33 -4.64
N THR A 15 -15.80 -18.75 -3.47
CA THR A 15 -14.77 -19.80 -3.36
C THR A 15 -15.22 -21.12 -3.99
N ALA A 16 -16.46 -21.55 -3.74
CA ALA A 16 -17.00 -22.78 -4.33
C ALA A 16 -17.14 -22.66 -5.86
N GLN A 17 -17.49 -21.49 -6.39
CA GLN A 17 -17.57 -21.26 -7.83
C GLN A 17 -16.19 -21.40 -8.51
N TYR A 18 -15.12 -20.92 -7.89
CA TYR A 18 -13.75 -21.13 -8.40
C TYR A 18 -13.28 -22.58 -8.23
N LEU A 19 -13.53 -23.22 -7.09
CA LEU A 19 -13.14 -24.61 -6.85
C LEU A 19 -13.89 -25.60 -7.76
N SER A 20 -15.15 -25.32 -8.07
CA SER A 20 -15.96 -26.13 -8.99
C SER A 20 -15.68 -25.84 -10.48
N GLY A 21 -14.88 -24.82 -10.80
CA GLY A 21 -14.59 -24.40 -12.17
C GLY A 21 -15.73 -23.63 -12.85
N LYS A 22 -16.82 -23.30 -12.15
CA LYS A 22 -17.89 -22.41 -12.66
C LYS A 22 -17.34 -21.01 -12.98
N GLN A 23 -16.38 -20.55 -12.18
CA GLN A 23 -15.55 -19.39 -12.45
C GLN A 23 -14.09 -19.83 -12.61
N SER A 24 -13.34 -19.14 -13.46
CA SER A 24 -11.91 -19.39 -13.66
C SER A 24 -11.19 -18.11 -14.07
N ILE A 25 -9.88 -18.08 -13.85
CA ILE A 25 -9.03 -16.97 -14.30
C ILE A 25 -8.70 -17.21 -15.77
N GLU A 26 -9.17 -16.32 -16.65
CA GLU A 26 -8.93 -16.44 -18.08
C GLU A 26 -7.44 -16.33 -18.41
N VAL A 27 -6.95 -17.28 -19.21
CA VAL A 27 -5.58 -17.26 -19.71
C VAL A 27 -5.54 -16.40 -20.98
N PRO A 28 -4.70 -15.35 -21.05
CA PRO A 28 -4.58 -14.53 -22.26
C PRO A 28 -4.24 -15.39 -23.48
N LYS A 29 -5.08 -15.30 -24.53
CA LYS A 29 -4.90 -16.04 -25.79
C LYS A 29 -3.62 -15.67 -26.54
N ILE A 30 -3.18 -14.41 -26.38
CA ILE A 30 -1.99 -13.86 -27.05
C ILE A 30 -1.01 -13.38 -25.99
N ARG A 31 0.26 -13.76 -26.13
CA ARG A 31 1.37 -13.29 -25.28
C ARG A 31 2.13 -12.18 -25.99
N ARG A 32 2.41 -11.10 -25.26
CA ARG A 32 3.26 -10.01 -25.75
C ARG A 32 4.70 -10.52 -25.92
N THR A 33 5.32 -10.17 -27.04
CA THR A 33 6.75 -10.37 -27.28
C THR A 33 7.46 -9.03 -27.31
N SER A 34 8.75 -9.02 -26.98
CA SER A 34 9.57 -7.82 -27.00
C SER A 34 10.97 -8.15 -27.48
N LYS A 35 11.53 -7.28 -28.31
CA LYS A 35 12.94 -7.34 -28.72
C LYS A 35 13.86 -6.66 -27.70
N ASN A 36 13.29 -5.83 -26.83
CA ASN A 36 14.03 -5.10 -25.81
C ASN A 36 14.14 -5.95 -24.54
N TYR A 37 15.33 -5.99 -23.94
CA TYR A 37 15.58 -6.75 -22.73
C TYR A 37 16.61 -6.07 -21.83
N ILE A 38 16.69 -6.55 -20.59
CA ILE A 38 17.80 -6.32 -19.66
C ILE A 38 18.44 -7.67 -19.36
N GLU A 39 19.75 -7.76 -19.45
CA GLU A 39 20.49 -8.99 -19.20
C GLU A 39 21.42 -8.83 -18.01
N ILE A 40 21.33 -9.77 -17.08
CA ILE A 40 22.32 -9.95 -16.03
C ILE A 40 23.24 -11.10 -16.44
N ILE A 41 24.53 -10.81 -16.55
CA ILE A 41 25.57 -11.80 -16.86
C ILE A 41 26.32 -12.14 -15.59
N GLY A 42 26.44 -13.44 -15.30
CA GLY A 42 27.26 -14.00 -14.22
C GLY A 42 26.73 -13.73 -12.81
N ALA A 43 25.41 -13.75 -12.61
CA ALA A 43 24.78 -13.58 -11.30
C ALA A 43 25.19 -14.70 -10.34
N ARG A 44 25.85 -14.35 -9.23
CA ARG A 44 26.50 -15.29 -8.31
C ARG A 44 26.38 -14.90 -6.83
N GLU A 45 25.47 -13.98 -6.50
CA GLU A 45 25.18 -13.65 -5.11
C GLU A 45 24.53 -14.83 -4.38
N HIS A 46 24.92 -15.06 -3.12
CA HIS A 46 24.45 -16.17 -2.28
C HIS A 46 24.56 -17.54 -2.97
N ASN A 47 23.42 -18.18 -3.25
CA ASN A 47 23.37 -19.53 -3.81
C ASN A 47 23.23 -19.56 -5.34
N LEU A 48 23.24 -18.41 -6.01
CA LEU A 48 23.20 -18.34 -7.47
C LEU A 48 24.50 -18.90 -8.07
N LYS A 49 24.36 -19.74 -9.09
CA LYS A 49 25.48 -20.51 -9.68
C LYS A 49 26.04 -19.85 -10.93
N ASN A 50 26.42 -18.56 -10.81
CA ASN A 50 26.99 -17.78 -11.92
C ASN A 50 26.11 -17.80 -13.19
N ILE A 51 24.83 -17.50 -13.03
CA ILE A 51 23.81 -17.63 -14.09
C ILE A 51 23.72 -16.37 -14.95
N ASN A 52 23.34 -16.55 -16.22
CA ASN A 52 22.99 -15.46 -17.13
C ASN A 52 21.47 -15.45 -17.31
N VAL A 53 20.84 -14.28 -17.16
CA VAL A 53 19.37 -14.16 -17.22
C VAL A 53 18.97 -12.92 -18.00
N GLN A 54 18.09 -13.11 -18.98
CA GLN A 54 17.46 -12.02 -19.75
C GLN A 54 16.04 -11.76 -19.26
N PHE A 55 15.73 -10.48 -19.03
CA PHE A 55 14.43 -9.96 -18.63
C PHE A 55 13.85 -9.14 -19.78
N PRO A 56 12.85 -9.65 -20.53
CA PRO A 56 12.22 -8.89 -21.60
C PRO A 56 11.44 -7.69 -21.03
N LEU A 57 11.54 -6.56 -21.71
CA LEU A 57 10.83 -5.32 -21.36
C LEU A 57 9.46 -5.26 -22.05
N HIS A 58 8.54 -4.46 -21.51
CA HIS A 58 7.17 -4.29 -22.04
C HIS A 58 6.32 -5.57 -22.05
N THR A 59 6.70 -6.59 -21.29
CA THR A 59 5.97 -7.84 -21.11
C THR A 59 5.73 -8.12 -19.62
N LEU A 60 4.81 -9.04 -19.31
CA LEU A 60 4.67 -9.55 -17.95
C LEU A 60 5.71 -10.66 -17.76
N THR A 61 6.78 -10.35 -17.03
CA THR A 61 7.84 -11.30 -16.70
C THR A 61 7.64 -11.84 -15.30
N VAL A 62 7.59 -13.17 -15.15
CA VAL A 62 7.36 -13.84 -13.87
C VAL A 62 8.57 -14.68 -13.51
N VAL A 63 9.18 -14.42 -12.36
CA VAL A 63 10.28 -15.22 -11.82
C VAL A 63 9.73 -16.24 -10.83
N THR A 64 9.73 -17.51 -11.21
CA THR A 64 9.16 -18.62 -10.43
C THR A 64 10.24 -19.60 -9.95
N GLY A 65 9.85 -20.57 -9.12
CA GLY A 65 10.74 -21.59 -8.55
C GLY A 65 10.46 -21.86 -7.07
N VAL A 66 10.98 -22.98 -6.55
CA VAL A 66 10.79 -23.41 -5.15
C VAL A 66 11.39 -22.41 -4.13
N SER A 67 10.93 -22.46 -2.88
CA SER A 67 11.53 -21.64 -1.81
C SER A 67 13.03 -21.91 -1.69
N GLY A 68 13.82 -20.87 -1.45
CA GLY A 68 15.29 -20.98 -1.40
C GLY A 68 16.00 -21.06 -2.76
N SER A 69 15.30 -21.11 -3.89
CA SER A 69 15.95 -21.20 -5.22
C SER A 69 16.73 -19.94 -5.67
N GLY A 70 16.72 -18.86 -4.88
CA GLY A 70 17.44 -17.63 -5.19
C GLY A 70 16.64 -16.56 -5.93
N LYS A 71 15.31 -16.69 -6.08
CA LYS A 71 14.44 -15.68 -6.74
C LYS A 71 14.61 -14.28 -6.16
N SER A 72 14.51 -14.16 -4.84
CA SER A 72 14.65 -12.88 -4.13
C SER A 72 16.07 -12.33 -4.27
N THR A 73 17.09 -13.18 -4.28
CA THR A 73 18.47 -12.78 -4.55
C THR A 73 18.59 -12.18 -5.96
N LEU A 74 18.09 -12.89 -6.97
CA LEU A 74 18.16 -12.44 -8.36
C LEU A 74 17.43 -11.11 -8.57
N VAL A 75 16.18 -10.98 -8.09
CA VAL A 75 15.36 -9.80 -8.35
C VAL A 75 15.70 -8.64 -7.40
N ARG A 76 15.66 -8.86 -6.09
CA ARG A 76 15.76 -7.80 -5.08
C ARG A 76 17.21 -7.40 -4.78
N ARG A 77 18.16 -8.34 -4.81
CA ARG A 77 19.58 -8.05 -4.48
C ARG A 77 20.43 -7.70 -5.70
N ILE A 78 20.11 -8.25 -6.87
CA ILE A 78 20.88 -8.01 -8.10
C ILE A 78 20.14 -7.08 -9.05
N LEU A 79 19.02 -7.54 -9.65
CA LEU A 79 18.36 -6.83 -10.75
C LEU A 79 17.94 -5.41 -10.38
N TYR A 80 17.18 -5.26 -9.30
CA TYR A 80 16.64 -3.95 -8.93
C TYR A 80 17.74 -2.92 -8.58
N PRO A 81 18.69 -3.19 -7.66
CA PRO A 81 19.75 -2.22 -7.37
C PRO A 81 20.68 -1.98 -8.56
N ALA A 82 20.89 -2.99 -9.42
CA ALA A 82 21.72 -2.82 -10.62
C ALA A 82 21.06 -1.87 -11.64
N ILE A 83 19.74 -1.99 -11.86
CA ILE A 83 18.99 -1.07 -12.73
C ILE A 83 18.97 0.34 -12.12
N GLN A 84 18.71 0.48 -10.82
CA GLN A 84 18.72 1.79 -10.16
C GLN A 84 20.05 2.50 -10.32
N LYS A 85 21.16 1.79 -10.04
CA LYS A 85 22.50 2.34 -10.19
C LYS A 85 22.81 2.73 -11.63
N GLN A 86 22.38 1.93 -12.61
CA GLN A 86 22.60 2.21 -14.03
C GLN A 86 21.81 3.41 -14.54
N LEU A 87 20.56 3.59 -14.10
CA LEU A 87 19.69 4.67 -14.58
C LEU A 87 19.92 6.00 -13.87
N PHE A 88 20.23 5.95 -12.57
CA PHE A 88 20.21 7.14 -11.73
C PHE A 88 21.48 7.41 -10.92
N ASN A 89 22.49 6.55 -11.01
CA ASN A 89 23.73 6.63 -10.22
C ASN A 89 23.51 6.70 -8.69
N TYR A 90 22.34 6.29 -8.20
CA TYR A 90 22.03 6.13 -6.78
C TYR A 90 21.38 4.76 -6.52
N GLY A 91 21.36 4.36 -5.26
CA GLY A 91 20.71 3.12 -4.82
C GLY A 91 21.65 2.21 -4.05
N ASP A 92 21.11 1.08 -3.60
CA ASP A 92 21.86 0.09 -2.85
C ASP A 92 22.98 -0.53 -3.71
N LYS A 93 24.03 -1.02 -3.04
CA LYS A 93 25.07 -1.79 -3.71
C LYS A 93 24.44 -3.08 -4.27
N PRO A 94 24.47 -3.31 -5.60
CA PRO A 94 23.96 -4.57 -6.13
C PRO A 94 24.83 -5.74 -5.68
N GLY A 95 24.22 -6.91 -5.58
CA GLY A 95 24.91 -8.18 -5.31
C GLY A 95 25.91 -8.54 -6.40
N GLN A 96 26.57 -9.69 -6.27
CA GLN A 96 27.63 -10.11 -7.18
C GLN A 96 27.08 -10.56 -8.54
N PHE A 97 27.49 -9.85 -9.59
CA PHE A 97 27.32 -10.23 -11.00
C PHE A 97 28.53 -9.72 -11.81
N THR A 98 28.63 -10.09 -13.08
CA THR A 98 29.75 -9.72 -13.97
C THR A 98 29.45 -8.46 -14.76
N LYS A 99 28.30 -8.42 -15.45
CA LYS A 99 27.90 -7.29 -16.30
C LYS A 99 26.37 -7.18 -16.35
N LEU A 100 25.88 -5.95 -16.45
CA LEU A 100 24.49 -5.64 -16.77
C LEU A 100 24.47 -5.07 -18.19
N ASP A 101 23.63 -5.63 -19.05
CA ASP A 101 23.49 -5.22 -20.46
C ASP A 101 22.01 -5.03 -20.84
N GLY A 102 21.75 -4.46 -22.02
CA GLY A 102 20.40 -4.33 -22.58
C GLY A 102 19.93 -2.90 -22.83
N ASN A 103 18.62 -2.75 -23.05
CA ASN A 103 18.00 -1.55 -23.60
C ASN A 103 17.56 -0.54 -22.52
N PHE A 104 18.51 0.03 -21.77
CA PHE A 104 18.22 1.00 -20.70
C PHE A 104 17.52 2.28 -21.15
N SER A 105 17.76 2.74 -22.38
CA SER A 105 17.13 3.95 -22.93
C SER A 105 15.61 3.87 -22.99
N SER A 106 15.03 2.68 -22.93
CA SER A 106 13.58 2.46 -22.91
C SER A 106 12.97 2.54 -21.50
N ILE A 107 13.80 2.61 -20.45
CA ILE A 107 13.38 2.63 -19.05
C ILE A 107 13.56 4.03 -18.48
N LYS A 108 12.46 4.68 -18.07
CA LYS A 108 12.49 6.00 -17.43
C LYS A 108 12.59 5.91 -15.90
N SER A 109 11.93 4.90 -15.33
CA SER A 109 11.92 4.66 -13.88
C SER A 109 11.81 3.18 -13.58
N VAL A 110 12.23 2.83 -12.36
CA VAL A 110 12.08 1.50 -11.80
C VAL A 110 11.50 1.63 -10.40
N GLU A 111 10.38 0.97 -10.16
CA GLU A 111 9.68 0.96 -8.88
C GLU A 111 9.67 -0.46 -8.32
N PHE A 112 10.00 -0.60 -7.04
CA PHE A 112 9.96 -1.89 -6.35
C PHE A 112 8.90 -1.86 -5.27
N VAL A 113 7.76 -2.49 -5.57
CA VAL A 113 6.67 -2.68 -4.62
C VAL A 113 6.94 -3.95 -3.82
N ASP A 114 7.13 -3.79 -2.51
CA ASP A 114 7.44 -4.89 -1.60
C ASP A 114 6.29 -5.19 -0.62
N GLN A 115 6.55 -6.12 0.32
CA GLN A 115 5.59 -6.53 1.35
C GLN A 115 5.90 -5.90 2.71
N ASN A 116 6.79 -4.91 2.78
CA ASN A 116 7.03 -4.23 4.04
C ASN A 116 5.76 -3.45 4.44
N PRO A 117 5.45 -3.35 5.74
CA PRO A 117 4.33 -2.52 6.19
C PRO A 117 4.46 -1.08 5.70
N ILE A 118 3.35 -0.51 5.25
CA ILE A 118 3.23 0.84 4.68
C ILE A 118 3.83 1.90 5.63
N GLY A 119 3.67 1.71 6.94
CA GLY A 119 4.35 2.46 7.95
C GLY A 119 4.48 1.66 9.24
N ARG A 120 5.39 2.11 10.12
CA ARG A 120 5.63 1.47 11.44
C ARG A 120 4.78 2.06 12.56
N SER A 121 3.95 3.06 12.25
CA SER A 121 3.10 3.77 13.21
C SER A 121 1.64 3.56 12.84
N SER A 122 0.80 3.45 13.86
CA SER A 122 -0.68 3.49 13.82
C SER A 122 -1.28 4.70 13.09
N ARG A 123 -0.46 5.73 12.81
CA ARG A 123 -0.82 6.91 11.99
C ARG A 123 -0.79 6.66 10.49
N SER A 124 -0.15 5.58 10.06
CA SER A 124 -0.04 5.21 8.65
C SER A 124 -1.27 4.40 8.26
N ASN A 125 -2.06 4.93 7.34
CA ASN A 125 -3.25 4.30 6.82
C ASN A 125 -3.35 4.57 5.30
N PRO A 126 -4.26 3.92 4.57
CA PRO A 126 -4.34 4.07 3.13
C PRO A 126 -4.49 5.53 2.68
N VAL A 127 -5.28 6.34 3.38
CA VAL A 127 -5.57 7.72 2.99
C VAL A 127 -4.37 8.66 3.18
N THR A 128 -3.54 8.42 4.21
CA THR A 128 -2.28 9.16 4.39
C THR A 128 -1.20 8.72 3.42
N TYR A 129 -1.18 7.44 3.05
CA TYR A 129 -0.16 6.91 2.14
C TYR A 129 -0.33 7.40 0.70
N ILE A 130 -1.56 7.40 0.18
CA ILE A 130 -1.85 7.89 -1.18
C ILE A 130 -1.95 9.43 -1.25
N LYS A 131 -1.76 10.13 -0.12
CA LYS A 131 -1.90 11.58 0.06
C LYS A 131 -3.28 12.17 -0.23
N ALA A 132 -4.31 11.36 -0.47
CA ALA A 132 -5.69 11.82 -0.58
C ALA A 132 -6.18 12.55 0.68
N TYR A 133 -5.55 12.28 1.84
CA TYR A 133 -5.88 12.99 3.07
C TYR A 133 -5.57 14.49 3.00
N ASP A 134 -4.60 14.92 2.17
CA ASP A 134 -4.27 16.33 2.01
C ASP A 134 -5.43 17.10 1.37
N ASP A 135 -6.02 16.52 0.32
CA ASP A 135 -7.18 17.08 -0.38
C ASP A 135 -8.42 17.10 0.52
N ILE A 136 -8.67 16.00 1.25
CA ILE A 136 -9.76 15.95 2.24
C ILE A 136 -9.60 17.04 3.30
N ARG A 137 -8.39 17.25 3.83
CA ARG A 137 -8.16 18.33 4.82
C ARG A 137 -8.33 19.72 4.22
N ALA A 138 -7.96 19.92 2.96
CA ALA A 138 -8.21 21.16 2.24
C ALA A 138 -9.72 21.42 2.07
N LEU A 139 -10.50 20.40 1.72
CA LEU A 139 -11.97 20.47 1.63
C LEU A 139 -12.61 20.90 2.96
N PHE A 140 -12.18 20.32 4.09
CA PHE A 140 -12.69 20.71 5.41
C PHE A 140 -12.28 22.14 5.82
N THR A 141 -11.15 22.63 5.33
CA THR A 141 -10.72 24.03 5.52
C THR A 141 -11.64 25.01 4.79
N ASN A 142 -12.21 24.60 3.66
CA ASN A 142 -13.09 25.43 2.85
C ASN A 142 -14.52 25.56 3.39
N GLN A 143 -14.89 24.77 4.41
CA GLN A 143 -16.21 24.84 5.02
C GLN A 143 -16.46 26.18 5.73
N LYS A 144 -17.73 26.64 5.71
CA LYS A 144 -18.12 27.93 6.28
C LYS A 144 -17.70 28.08 7.75
N LEU A 145 -17.94 27.04 8.56
CA LEU A 145 -17.58 27.04 9.97
C LEU A 145 -16.05 27.14 10.18
N SER A 146 -15.27 26.44 9.34
CA SER A 146 -13.81 26.50 9.36
C SER A 146 -13.29 27.90 9.06
N LYS A 147 -13.87 28.58 8.05
CA LYS A 147 -13.48 29.95 7.68
C LYS A 147 -13.77 30.95 8.81
N ILE A 148 -14.92 30.82 9.47
CA ILE A 148 -15.29 31.68 10.61
C ILE A 148 -14.35 31.48 11.79
N ARG A 149 -13.99 30.22 12.10
CA ARG A 149 -13.12 29.89 13.23
C ARG A 149 -11.62 29.95 12.91
N GLY A 150 -11.24 30.31 11.69
CA GLY A 150 -9.85 30.38 11.26
C GLY A 150 -9.13 29.03 11.23
N TYR A 151 -9.86 27.93 11.05
CA TYR A 151 -9.27 26.61 10.91
C TYR A 151 -8.53 26.48 9.58
N GLN A 152 -7.52 25.62 9.60
CA GLN A 152 -6.57 25.38 8.52
C GLN A 152 -6.41 23.87 8.36
N ALA A 153 -5.83 23.42 7.26
CA ALA A 153 -5.64 21.99 6.98
C ALA A 153 -4.88 21.25 8.09
N LYS A 154 -4.01 21.92 8.86
CA LYS A 154 -3.33 21.34 10.03
C LYS A 154 -4.29 20.93 11.15
N HIS A 155 -5.38 21.67 11.35
CA HIS A 155 -6.38 21.39 12.39
C HIS A 155 -7.19 20.13 12.07
N PHE A 156 -7.36 19.79 10.79
CA PHE A 156 -8.00 18.55 10.35
C PHE A 156 -7.04 17.37 10.22
N SER A 157 -5.82 17.47 10.74
CA SER A 157 -4.83 16.39 10.72
C SER A 157 -4.66 15.78 12.11
N PHE A 158 -4.84 14.45 12.22
CA PHE A 158 -4.56 13.72 13.46
C PHE A 158 -3.05 13.59 13.76
N ASN A 159 -2.19 13.93 12.80
CA ASN A 159 -0.73 13.77 12.93
C ASN A 159 -0.03 14.95 13.60
N VAL A 160 -0.65 16.13 13.60
CA VAL A 160 -0.04 17.39 14.07
C VAL A 160 -0.87 18.03 15.18
N ASP A 161 -0.20 18.82 16.02
CA ASP A 161 -0.88 19.57 17.07
C ASP A 161 -1.76 20.68 16.48
N GLY A 162 -2.87 20.96 17.16
CA GLY A 162 -3.90 21.88 16.71
C GLY A 162 -5.28 21.31 16.99
N GLY A 163 -5.77 20.44 16.09
CA GLY A 163 -7.12 19.89 16.18
C GLY A 163 -7.24 18.42 16.60
N ARG A 164 -6.12 17.70 16.72
CA ARG A 164 -6.10 16.32 17.22
C ARG A 164 -6.41 16.25 18.72
N CYS A 165 -6.86 15.10 19.19
CA CYS A 165 -7.00 14.82 20.62
C CYS A 165 -5.62 14.83 21.30
N GLU A 166 -5.47 15.62 22.37
CA GLU A 166 -4.20 15.76 23.09
C GLU A 166 -3.86 14.53 23.93
N VAL A 167 -4.88 13.81 24.43
CA VAL A 167 -4.70 12.65 25.31
C VAL A 167 -4.09 11.46 24.56
N CYS A 168 -4.66 11.08 23.42
CA CYS A 168 -4.12 10.02 22.56
C CYS A 168 -3.17 10.53 21.48
N LYS A 169 -2.85 11.84 21.45
CA LYS A 169 -2.03 12.49 20.41
C LYS A 169 -2.45 12.14 18.97
N GLY A 170 -3.75 11.96 18.75
CA GLY A 170 -4.34 11.61 17.45
C GLY A 170 -4.38 10.13 17.08
N GLU A 171 -3.91 9.22 17.95
CA GLU A 171 -3.99 7.77 17.68
C GLU A 171 -5.43 7.24 17.71
N GLY A 172 -6.26 7.81 18.60
CA GLY A 172 -7.62 7.32 18.87
C GLY A 172 -7.65 6.19 19.91
N GLU A 173 -6.51 5.62 20.23
CA GLU A 173 -6.33 4.58 21.24
C GLU A 173 -5.17 4.93 22.18
N VAL A 174 -5.13 4.23 23.32
CA VAL A 174 -4.04 4.27 24.29
C VAL A 174 -3.53 2.85 24.44
N THR A 175 -2.22 2.66 24.27
CA THR A 175 -1.55 1.37 24.40
C THR A 175 -1.10 1.18 25.84
N ILE A 176 -1.54 0.09 26.47
CA ILE A 176 -1.12 -0.33 27.80
C ILE A 176 -0.11 -1.46 27.65
N GLY A 177 1.14 -1.17 28.00
CA GLY A 177 2.23 -2.14 27.98
C GLY A 177 2.05 -3.20 29.06
N MET A 178 1.95 -4.46 28.66
CA MET A 178 1.85 -5.60 29.57
C MET A 178 3.23 -6.25 29.73
N GLN A 179 3.60 -6.66 30.95
CA GLN A 179 4.97 -7.17 31.20
C GLN A 179 5.26 -8.53 30.54
N PHE A 180 4.23 -9.37 30.36
CA PHE A 180 4.38 -10.75 29.87
C PHE A 180 3.42 -11.09 28.72
N MET A 181 2.63 -10.12 28.25
CA MET A 181 1.62 -10.30 27.21
C MET A 181 1.82 -9.26 26.11
N ALA A 182 1.15 -9.47 24.97
CA ALA A 182 1.08 -8.43 23.95
C ALA A 182 0.40 -7.18 24.53
N ASP A 183 0.83 -6.02 24.04
CA ASP A 183 0.27 -4.74 24.43
C ASP A 183 -1.24 -4.70 24.15
N VAL A 184 -1.99 -4.09 25.08
CA VAL A 184 -3.44 -3.94 24.94
C VAL A 184 -3.74 -2.55 24.43
N HIS A 185 -4.57 -2.46 23.39
CA HIS A 185 -4.99 -1.21 22.77
C HIS A 185 -6.43 -0.90 23.22
N LEU A 186 -6.61 0.17 23.98
CA LEU A 186 -7.92 0.61 24.45
C LEU A 186 -8.35 1.89 23.74
N PRO A 187 -9.65 2.06 23.41
CA PRO A 187 -10.14 3.31 22.83
C PRO A 187 -9.89 4.47 23.80
N CYS A 188 -9.43 5.60 23.26
CA CYS A 188 -9.16 6.78 24.07
C CYS A 188 -10.45 7.37 24.64
N GLU A 189 -10.56 7.43 25.97
CA GLU A 189 -11.75 7.94 26.68
C GLU A 189 -12.05 9.43 26.41
N ALA A 190 -11.04 10.23 26.06
CA ALA A 190 -11.23 11.66 25.83
C ALA A 190 -11.89 11.98 24.49
N CYS A 191 -11.65 11.15 23.46
CA CYS A 191 -12.19 11.34 22.12
C CYS A 191 -13.08 10.19 21.63
N ASN A 192 -13.26 9.15 22.44
CA ASN A 192 -13.95 7.90 22.10
C ASN A 192 -13.52 7.33 20.73
N GLY A 193 -12.21 7.30 20.46
CA GLY A 193 -11.68 6.79 19.19
C GLY A 193 -11.64 7.80 18.04
N LYS A 194 -12.31 8.95 18.14
CA LYS A 194 -12.47 9.91 17.02
C LYS A 194 -11.22 10.70 16.65
N ARG A 195 -10.11 10.58 17.39
CA ARG A 195 -8.81 11.22 17.13
C ARG A 195 -8.74 12.75 17.16
N PHE A 196 -9.86 13.46 17.19
CA PHE A 196 -9.94 14.93 17.15
C PHE A 196 -10.60 15.54 18.39
N LYS A 197 -10.39 16.84 18.58
CA LYS A 197 -11.14 17.66 19.56
C LYS A 197 -12.58 17.84 19.12
N LYS A 198 -13.50 18.01 20.08
CA LYS A 198 -14.94 18.19 19.82
C LYS A 198 -15.22 19.35 18.85
N GLU A 199 -14.51 20.47 19.01
CA GLU A 199 -14.67 21.67 18.18
C GLU A 199 -14.33 21.47 16.69
N ILE A 200 -13.48 20.48 16.37
CA ILE A 200 -13.10 20.12 14.99
C ILE A 200 -14.17 19.21 14.39
N LEU A 201 -14.75 18.33 15.20
CA LEU A 201 -15.82 17.42 14.78
C LEU A 201 -17.15 18.14 14.48
N GLU A 202 -17.30 19.40 14.92
CA GLU A 202 -18.44 20.25 14.56
C GLU A 202 -18.40 20.74 13.10
N VAL A 203 -17.22 20.71 12.46
CA VAL A 203 -17.10 21.05 11.05
C VAL A 203 -17.54 19.86 10.23
N ASN A 204 -18.62 20.06 9.48
CA ASN A 204 -19.21 19.04 8.62
C ASN A 204 -19.07 19.41 7.16
N PHE A 205 -18.80 18.41 6.33
CA PHE A 205 -19.04 18.44 4.89
C PHE A 205 -20.20 17.49 4.60
N GLU A 206 -21.31 18.03 4.08
CA GLU A 206 -22.50 17.24 3.71
C GLU A 206 -23.00 16.32 4.84
N GLY A 207 -22.99 16.84 6.08
CA GLY A 207 -23.46 16.13 7.27
C GLY A 207 -22.47 15.13 7.88
N LYS A 208 -21.24 15.04 7.37
CA LYS A 208 -20.17 14.20 7.91
C LYS A 208 -19.00 15.03 8.43
N SER A 209 -18.53 14.73 9.63
CA SER A 209 -17.30 15.29 10.19
C SER A 209 -16.07 14.61 9.57
N ILE A 210 -14.89 15.18 9.82
CA ILE A 210 -13.61 14.59 9.36
C ILE A 210 -13.41 13.16 9.90
N SER A 211 -13.89 12.85 11.10
CA SER A 211 -13.83 11.49 11.68
C SER A 211 -14.74 10.54 10.90
N ASP A 212 -15.97 10.97 10.60
CA ASP A 212 -16.94 10.13 9.89
C ASP A 212 -16.47 9.81 8.47
N VAL A 213 -15.77 10.74 7.82
CA VAL A 213 -15.15 10.52 6.51
C VAL A 213 -14.02 9.49 6.59
N LEU A 214 -13.22 9.51 7.65
CA LEU A 214 -12.13 8.54 7.87
C LEU A 214 -12.63 7.13 8.23
N GLU A 215 -13.87 7.01 8.68
CA GLU A 215 -14.54 5.74 8.99
C GLU A 215 -15.27 5.12 7.77
N LEU A 216 -15.37 5.84 6.65
CA LEU A 216 -15.98 5.31 5.44
C LEU A 216 -15.15 4.16 4.86
N THR A 217 -15.85 3.17 4.30
CA THR A 217 -15.22 2.22 3.39
C THR A 217 -14.77 2.95 2.12
N ILE A 218 -13.82 2.36 1.38
CA ILE A 218 -13.33 2.99 0.14
C ILE A 218 -14.46 3.16 -0.89
N ASP A 219 -15.35 2.16 -1.00
CA ASP A 219 -16.48 2.22 -1.93
C ASP A 219 -17.50 3.30 -1.54
N ASP A 220 -17.78 3.43 -0.24
CA ASP A 220 -18.65 4.49 0.28
C ASP A 220 -18.01 5.87 0.10
N ALA A 221 -16.70 5.99 0.33
CA ALA A 221 -15.96 7.23 0.12
C ALA A 221 -15.99 7.66 -1.35
N ILE A 222 -15.71 6.74 -2.28
CA ILE A 222 -15.79 7.03 -3.72
C ILE A 222 -17.19 7.48 -4.11
N THR A 223 -18.22 6.78 -3.62
CA THR A 223 -19.62 7.14 -3.89
C THR A 223 -19.97 8.50 -3.31
N PHE A 224 -19.53 8.77 -2.09
CA PHE A 224 -19.75 10.03 -1.38
C PHE A 224 -19.09 11.21 -2.10
N PHE A 225 -17.79 11.14 -2.40
CA PHE A 225 -17.07 12.24 -3.07
C PHE A 225 -17.57 12.47 -4.51
N LYS A 226 -17.86 11.40 -5.27
CA LYS A 226 -18.49 11.53 -6.60
C LYS A 226 -19.85 12.21 -6.57
N LYS A 227 -20.68 11.94 -5.56
CA LYS A 227 -22.01 12.55 -5.44
C LYS A 227 -21.94 14.08 -5.32
N TYR A 228 -20.88 14.58 -4.70
CA TYR A 228 -20.68 16.01 -4.45
C TYR A 228 -19.62 16.64 -5.37
N ASN A 229 -19.14 15.89 -6.36
CA ASN A 229 -18.20 16.33 -7.40
C ASN A 229 -16.87 16.87 -6.85
N GLU A 230 -16.35 16.17 -5.83
CA GLU A 230 -15.02 16.36 -5.22
C GLU A 230 -14.13 15.12 -5.43
#